data_AF-A0A3D3LYH7-F1
#
_entry.id   AF-A0A3D3LYH7-F1
#
_cell.length_a   1.000
_cell.length_b   1.000
_cell.length_c   1.000
_cell.angle_alpha   90.00
_cell.angle_beta   90.00
_cell.angle_gamma   90.00
#
_symmetry.space_group_name_H-M   'P 1'
#
loop_
_entity.id
_entity.type
_entity.pdbx_description
1 polymer ?
#
loop_
_entity_poly.entity_id
_entity_poly.type
_entity_poly.pdbx_seq_one_letter_code
_entity_poly.pdbx_strand_id
1 'polypeptide(L)'
;MSVLSKIQRNAADAIIRPLTLDDRDELEALISTDPVGFLYAAEHLNIFGLPAPSTLNALKTPHGFIGIFAPRHAATAEGSPKDAAPPESVVAGRLPRRVLNVLEATFARTTETVGRVQGSHTEASLPGYAEAVSPENREPRYALVGALWLGANCVPLTIPAEYQRQVAQYVLRHHRRIGSIFGRREAVMGLWEYLAQRMPTPFDVREDQPLLELPEYVDLTELADRELRRPNLTAPQIAEKVRWARTSDRQSLLRASVAMFTEEVGYDPMTRDPAGYTRRIDDLTRSGRTLVAVNDEGVVVFKTDLGLAHGDACQLQGVWLHPAYRGQGLAPTLLAQASQLIRTRFPQLSLYVNSYNTVARALYQRTGWQQTGTFSTILF
;
A
#
# COMPACT_ATOMS: atom_id res chain seq x y z
N MET A 1 -6.91 -45.44 -16.22
CA MET A 1 -5.77 -45.64 -15.28
C MET A 1 -5.63 -44.39 -14.43
N SER A 2 -5.74 -44.56 -13.12
CA SER A 2 -5.66 -43.50 -12.10
C SER A 2 -4.25 -42.91 -12.01
N VAL A 3 -4.13 -41.58 -12.03
CA VAL A 3 -2.93 -40.89 -11.53
C VAL A 3 -3.37 -39.68 -10.71
N LEU A 4 -3.85 -39.96 -9.49
CA LEU A 4 -3.80 -39.00 -8.39
C LEU A 4 -2.32 -38.85 -8.00
N SER A 5 -1.61 -37.92 -8.63
CA SER A 5 -0.32 -37.48 -8.11
C SER A 5 -0.57 -36.69 -6.83
N LYS A 6 -0.57 -37.39 -5.68
CA LYS A 6 -0.32 -36.76 -4.39
C LYS A 6 1.05 -36.07 -4.51
N ILE A 7 1.06 -34.76 -4.68
CA ILE A 7 2.28 -33.96 -4.59
C ILE A 7 2.80 -34.18 -3.17
N GLN A 8 3.83 -35.00 -3.02
CA GLN A 8 4.57 -35.11 -1.76
C GLN A 8 5.17 -33.73 -1.48
N ARG A 9 4.71 -33.08 -0.40
CA ARG A 9 5.35 -31.88 0.12
C ARG A 9 6.76 -32.25 0.57
N ASN A 10 7.76 -31.53 0.07
CA ASN A 10 9.13 -31.69 0.53
C ASN A 10 9.24 -31.13 1.96
N ALA A 11 10.14 -31.67 2.78
CA ALA A 11 10.33 -31.21 4.16
C ALA A 11 10.78 -29.73 4.24
N ALA A 12 11.28 -29.17 3.13
CA ALA A 12 11.69 -27.79 2.98
C ALA A 12 10.58 -26.85 2.42
N ASP A 13 9.40 -27.37 2.07
CA ASP A 13 8.32 -26.54 1.51
C ASP A 13 7.69 -25.64 2.57
N ALA A 14 7.42 -24.39 2.19
CA ALA A 14 6.70 -23.48 3.05
C ALA A 14 5.21 -23.85 3.13
N ILE A 15 4.60 -23.60 4.29
CA ILE A 15 3.16 -23.56 4.42
C ILE A 15 2.71 -22.15 4.05
N ILE A 16 1.94 -22.03 2.97
CA ILE A 16 1.37 -20.75 2.50
C ILE A 16 -0.13 -20.77 2.75
N ARG A 17 -0.62 -19.87 3.61
CA ARG A 17 -2.04 -19.83 4.02
C ARG A 17 -2.48 -18.43 4.44
N PRO A 18 -3.79 -18.13 4.46
CA PRO A 18 -4.28 -16.92 5.10
C PRO A 18 -3.83 -16.82 6.56
N LEU A 19 -3.51 -15.59 6.99
CA LEU A 19 -3.24 -15.27 8.38
C LEU A 19 -4.54 -15.12 9.17
N THR A 20 -4.47 -15.49 10.45
CA THR A 20 -5.58 -15.35 11.42
C THR A 20 -5.15 -14.49 12.59
N LEU A 21 -6.07 -14.22 13.51
CA LEU A 21 -5.75 -13.54 14.78
C LEU A 21 -4.60 -14.21 15.57
N ASP A 22 -4.38 -15.52 15.40
CA ASP A 22 -3.30 -16.24 16.08
C ASP A 22 -1.91 -15.84 15.55
N ASP A 23 -1.84 -15.32 14.32
CA ASP A 23 -0.59 -14.92 13.67
C ASP A 23 -0.31 -13.41 13.81
N ARG A 24 -1.15 -12.68 14.55
CA ARG A 24 -1.13 -11.21 14.57
C ARG A 24 0.20 -10.65 15.04
N ASP A 25 0.74 -11.18 16.15
CA ASP A 25 1.97 -10.67 16.74
C ASP A 25 3.18 -10.91 15.81
N GLU A 26 3.22 -12.07 15.14
CA GLU A 26 4.25 -12.37 14.14
C GLU A 26 4.14 -11.44 12.91
N LEU A 27 2.92 -11.13 12.46
CA LEU A 27 2.71 -10.18 11.37
C LEU A 27 3.10 -8.74 11.77
N GLU A 28 2.74 -8.29 12.97
CA GLU A 28 3.11 -6.97 13.48
C GLU A 28 4.64 -6.85 13.65
N ALA A 29 5.30 -7.91 14.12
CA ALA A 29 6.76 -8.00 14.17
C ALA A 29 7.39 -7.96 12.77
N LEU A 30 6.79 -8.63 11.77
CA LEU A 30 7.27 -8.56 10.39
C LEU A 30 7.11 -7.14 9.81
N ILE A 31 5.96 -6.50 10.01
CA ILE A 31 5.67 -5.13 9.55
C ILE A 31 6.66 -4.13 10.16
N SER A 32 7.01 -4.30 11.45
CA SER A 32 7.90 -3.37 12.15
C SER A 32 9.36 -3.42 11.68
N THR A 33 9.77 -4.46 10.96
CA THR A 33 11.12 -4.53 10.36
C THR A 33 11.36 -3.47 9.28
N ASP A 34 10.29 -2.93 8.70
CA ASP A 34 10.35 -1.92 7.65
C ASP A 34 9.07 -1.03 7.68
N PRO A 35 8.99 -0.09 8.64
CA PRO A 35 7.76 0.68 8.88
C PRO A 35 7.34 1.55 7.69
N VAL A 36 8.28 1.91 6.82
CA VAL A 36 8.02 2.71 5.61
C VAL A 36 7.69 1.83 4.41
N GLY A 37 8.47 0.77 4.16
CA GLY A 37 8.22 -0.14 3.05
C GLY A 37 6.94 -0.97 3.24
N PHE A 38 6.56 -1.26 4.48
CA PHE A 38 5.36 -2.03 4.83
C PHE A 38 4.20 -1.17 5.35
N LEU A 39 4.23 0.15 5.10
CA LEU A 39 3.17 1.07 5.54
C LEU A 39 1.78 0.67 5.03
N TYR A 40 1.69 0.14 3.80
CA TYR A 40 0.44 -0.40 3.26
C TYR A 40 -0.11 -1.52 4.14
N ALA A 41 0.75 -2.45 4.56
CA ALA A 41 0.38 -3.57 5.40
C ALA A 41 -0.03 -3.10 6.79
N ALA A 42 0.70 -2.16 7.40
CA ALA A 42 0.36 -1.58 8.69
C ALA A 42 -1.03 -0.93 8.68
N GLU A 43 -1.30 -0.10 7.68
CA GLU A 43 -2.61 0.56 7.54
C GLU A 43 -3.73 -0.45 7.27
N HIS A 44 -3.50 -1.45 6.40
CA HIS A 44 -4.49 -2.48 6.10
C HIS A 44 -4.80 -3.38 7.29
N LEU A 45 -3.78 -3.76 8.08
CA LEU A 45 -3.97 -4.52 9.31
C LEU A 45 -4.82 -3.75 10.31
N ASN A 46 -4.57 -2.45 10.47
CA ASN A 46 -5.35 -1.58 11.35
C ASN A 46 -6.82 -1.43 10.90
N ILE A 47 -7.06 -1.37 9.59
CA ILE A 47 -8.40 -1.17 9.03
C ILE A 47 -9.21 -2.47 9.03
N PHE A 48 -8.63 -3.54 8.51
CA PHE A 48 -9.34 -4.79 8.22
C PHE A 48 -9.16 -5.84 9.31
N GLY A 49 -8.08 -5.75 10.10
CA GLY A 49 -7.71 -6.77 11.07
C GLY A 49 -7.35 -8.11 10.42
N LEU A 50 -7.32 -9.15 11.25
CA LEU A 50 -7.21 -10.54 10.81
C LEU A 50 -8.49 -11.30 11.18
N PRO A 51 -8.91 -12.28 10.36
CA PRO A 51 -10.07 -13.10 10.68
C PRO A 51 -9.77 -14.04 11.86
N ALA A 52 -10.81 -14.42 12.61
CA ALA A 52 -10.69 -15.52 13.58
C ALA A 52 -10.43 -16.85 12.83
N PRO A 53 -9.67 -17.80 13.41
CA PRO A 53 -9.35 -19.07 12.76
C PRO A 53 -10.57 -19.85 12.25
N SER A 54 -11.66 -19.83 13.02
CA SER A 54 -12.94 -20.46 12.66
C SER A 54 -13.58 -19.91 11.38
N THR A 55 -13.22 -18.68 10.99
CA THR A 55 -13.80 -17.98 9.84
C THR A 55 -13.18 -18.47 8.52
N LEU A 56 -11.97 -19.01 8.55
CA LEU A 56 -11.27 -19.44 7.33
C LEU A 56 -12.03 -20.54 6.57
N ASN A 57 -12.68 -21.44 7.30
CA ASN A 57 -13.48 -22.53 6.70
C ASN A 57 -14.72 -22.01 5.94
N ALA A 58 -15.17 -20.79 6.23
CA ALA A 58 -16.31 -20.15 5.57
C ALA A 58 -15.90 -19.28 4.36
N LEU A 59 -14.61 -19.00 4.18
CA LEU A 59 -14.13 -18.17 3.08
C LEU A 59 -14.06 -18.98 1.78
N LYS A 60 -14.85 -18.57 0.79
CA LYS A 60 -14.82 -19.17 -0.56
C LYS A 60 -13.51 -18.85 -1.31
N THR A 61 -12.85 -17.75 -0.98
CA THR A 61 -11.58 -17.32 -1.59
C THR A 61 -10.68 -16.70 -0.53
N PRO A 62 -9.36 -16.95 -0.54
CA PRO A 62 -8.45 -16.23 0.33
C PRO A 62 -8.45 -14.75 -0.05
N HIS A 63 -8.60 -13.91 0.96
CA HIS A 63 -8.53 -12.46 0.85
C HIS A 63 -7.82 -11.94 2.10
N GLY A 64 -7.06 -10.86 1.93
CA GLY A 64 -6.30 -10.25 3.02
C GLY A 64 -4.88 -10.80 3.11
N PHE A 65 -4.34 -10.88 4.33
CA PHE A 65 -2.96 -11.30 4.55
C PHE A 65 -2.77 -12.80 4.36
N ILE A 66 -1.77 -13.16 3.58
CA ILE A 66 -1.30 -14.52 3.35
C ILE A 66 0.08 -14.64 3.95
N GLY A 67 0.27 -15.59 4.86
CA GLY A 67 1.53 -15.89 5.51
C GLY A 67 2.32 -16.97 4.79
N ILE A 68 3.63 -16.86 4.91
CA ILE A 68 4.63 -17.81 4.44
C ILE A 68 5.32 -18.36 5.67
N PHE A 69 5.07 -19.62 5.98
CA PHE A 69 5.58 -20.27 7.18
C PHE A 69 6.66 -21.29 6.80
N ALA A 70 7.87 -21.11 7.33
CA ALA A 70 8.99 -22.02 7.10
C ALA A 70 9.23 -22.90 8.34
N PRO A 71 9.73 -24.14 8.19
CA PRO A 71 10.11 -24.96 9.32
C PRO A 71 11.14 -24.25 10.21
N ARG A 72 10.92 -24.22 11.54
CA ARG A 72 11.96 -23.77 12.46
C ARG A 72 13.11 -24.78 12.41
N HIS A 73 14.28 -24.36 11.93
CA HIS A 73 15.50 -25.13 12.17
C HIS A 73 15.74 -25.13 13.68
N ALA A 74 15.84 -26.32 14.29
CA ALA A 74 16.14 -26.45 15.70
C ALA A 74 17.54 -25.85 15.94
N ALA A 75 17.59 -24.61 16.41
CA ALA A 75 18.80 -24.04 16.95
C ALA A 75 19.24 -24.94 18.12
N THR A 76 20.44 -25.48 18.02
CA THR A 76 21.13 -26.14 19.13
C THR A 76 21.09 -25.22 20.34
N ALA A 77 20.49 -25.72 21.41
CA ALA A 77 20.34 -25.03 22.67
C ALA A 77 21.70 -24.66 23.25
N GLU A 78 21.92 -23.37 23.49
CA GLU A 78 22.83 -22.89 24.54
C GLU A 78 22.29 -21.55 25.07
N GLY A 79 22.33 -21.40 26.41
CA GLY A 79 21.47 -20.53 27.21
C GLY A 79 21.63 -19.03 26.95
N SER A 80 20.68 -18.18 27.32
CA SER A 80 20.34 -17.75 28.69
C SER A 80 19.26 -16.64 28.59
N PRO A 81 18.97 -15.84 29.64
CA PRO A 81 18.30 -16.12 30.91
C PRO A 81 16.91 -15.44 31.00
N LYS A 82 16.16 -15.83 32.04
CA LYS A 82 14.87 -15.28 32.45
C LYS A 82 14.94 -13.80 32.87
N ASP A 83 13.79 -13.15 32.73
CA ASP A 83 13.31 -11.90 33.33
C ASP A 83 13.47 -10.60 32.51
N ALA A 84 12.38 -10.23 31.84
CA ALA A 84 12.02 -8.84 31.59
C ALA A 84 10.48 -8.70 31.59
N ALA A 85 9.98 -7.78 32.43
CA ALA A 85 8.57 -7.49 32.62
C ALA A 85 7.95 -6.76 31.40
N PRO A 86 6.62 -6.89 31.16
CA PRO A 86 5.97 -6.29 29.99
C PRO A 86 5.71 -4.79 30.20
N PRO A 87 5.81 -3.93 29.16
CA PRO A 87 5.33 -2.56 29.22
C PRO A 87 3.84 -2.46 28.91
N GLU A 88 3.23 -1.40 29.45
CA GLU A 88 1.80 -1.10 29.53
C GLU A 88 1.14 -0.79 28.18
N SER A 89 -0.16 -1.09 28.11
CA SER A 89 -1.02 -0.92 26.95
C SER A 89 -1.50 0.52 26.77
N VAL A 90 -1.33 1.06 25.57
CA VAL A 90 -1.93 2.34 25.17
C VAL A 90 -3.23 2.07 24.41
N VAL A 91 -4.35 2.51 24.98
CA VAL A 91 -5.70 2.41 24.41
C VAL A 91 -5.93 3.55 23.42
N ALA A 92 -6.04 3.22 22.12
CA ALA A 92 -6.46 4.18 21.09
C ALA A 92 -7.91 3.92 20.65
N GLY A 93 -8.73 4.98 20.70
CA GLY A 93 -10.17 4.94 20.47
C GLY A 93 -10.59 4.57 19.04
N ARG A 94 -11.68 3.80 18.94
CA ARG A 94 -12.30 3.33 17.69
C ARG A 94 -13.00 4.46 16.92
N LEU A 95 -12.77 4.54 15.61
CA LEU A 95 -13.59 5.34 14.69
C LEU A 95 -14.75 4.53 14.09
N PRO A 96 -15.89 5.18 13.73
CA PRO A 96 -17.11 4.48 13.31
C PRO A 96 -17.04 3.80 11.94
N ARG A 97 -17.68 2.63 11.87
CA ARG A 97 -17.73 1.61 10.79
C ARG A 97 -18.22 2.04 9.39
N ARG A 98 -18.55 3.32 9.15
CA ARG A 98 -19.10 3.81 7.86
C ARG A 98 -18.08 4.53 6.95
N VAL A 99 -16.81 4.62 7.37
CA VAL A 99 -15.72 5.29 6.64
C VAL A 99 -14.82 4.29 5.87
N LEU A 100 -15.05 2.98 5.99
CA LEU A 100 -14.09 1.92 5.61
C LEU A 100 -14.20 1.41 4.16
N ASN A 101 -15.24 1.77 3.38
CA ASN A 101 -15.49 1.19 2.05
C ASN A 101 -14.78 1.90 0.88
N VAL A 102 -13.70 2.64 1.15
CA VAL A 102 -13.18 3.64 0.19
C VAL A 102 -11.76 3.34 -0.28
N LEU A 103 -10.94 2.67 0.53
CA LEU A 103 -9.50 2.56 0.26
C LEU A 103 -9.15 1.56 -0.87
N GLU A 104 -10.10 0.77 -1.36
CA GLU A 104 -9.88 -0.21 -2.44
C GLU A 104 -9.92 0.40 -3.86
N ALA A 105 -10.49 1.58 -4.08
CA ALA A 105 -10.96 2.00 -5.41
C ALA A 105 -9.90 2.60 -6.36
N THR A 106 -8.60 2.33 -6.22
CA THR A 106 -7.58 2.91 -7.15
C THR A 106 -6.54 1.97 -7.67
N PHE A 107 -6.61 0.71 -7.27
CA PHE A 107 -6.00 -0.35 -8.06
C PHE A 107 -6.95 -1.54 -8.27
N ALA A 108 -8.20 -1.48 -7.78
CA ALA A 108 -9.26 -2.43 -8.09
C ALA A 108 -10.00 -2.04 -9.38
N ARG A 109 -9.85 -2.82 -10.46
CA ARG A 109 -10.85 -2.84 -11.53
C ARG A 109 -12.12 -3.54 -11.03
N THR A 110 -13.24 -2.83 -11.17
CA THR A 110 -14.62 -3.31 -11.45
C THR A 110 -15.03 -4.68 -10.94
N THR A 111 -15.94 -4.70 -9.97
CA THR A 111 -16.94 -5.77 -9.83
C THR A 111 -18.32 -5.24 -10.22
N GLU A 112 -18.91 -5.90 -11.20
CA GLU A 112 -20.32 -5.81 -11.54
C GLU A 112 -21.21 -6.16 -10.34
N THR A 113 -22.40 -5.56 -10.35
CA THR A 113 -23.48 -5.81 -9.40
C THR A 113 -24.04 -7.21 -9.66
N VAL A 114 -23.80 -8.17 -8.75
CA VAL A 114 -24.52 -9.45 -8.81
C VAL A 114 -25.86 -9.30 -8.11
N GLY A 115 -26.90 -9.22 -8.92
CA GLY A 115 -28.29 -9.36 -8.49
C GLY A 115 -28.53 -10.74 -7.85
N ARG A 116 -29.43 -10.76 -6.87
CA ARG A 116 -30.00 -12.00 -6.31
C ARG A 116 -30.56 -12.87 -7.44
N VAL A 117 -30.00 -14.07 -7.59
CA VAL A 117 -30.68 -15.17 -8.28
C VAL A 117 -30.75 -16.34 -7.31
N GLN A 118 -31.97 -16.71 -6.93
CA GLN A 118 -32.27 -17.98 -6.28
C GLN A 118 -32.13 -19.08 -7.34
N GLY A 119 -31.24 -20.04 -7.08
CA GLY A 119 -31.11 -21.26 -7.86
C GLY A 119 -30.53 -22.34 -6.96
N SER A 120 -31.35 -23.34 -6.64
CA SER A 120 -30.93 -24.60 -6.05
C SER A 120 -29.99 -25.34 -6.99
N HIS A 121 -28.90 -25.93 -6.49
CA HIS A 121 -28.47 -27.32 -6.75
C HIS A 121 -27.06 -27.63 -6.19
N THR A 122 -27.03 -28.69 -5.37
CA THR A 122 -25.98 -29.70 -5.10
C THR A 122 -24.53 -29.27 -4.83
N GLU A 123 -24.16 -29.46 -3.56
CA GLU A 123 -22.81 -29.42 -2.98
C GLU A 123 -21.85 -30.44 -3.60
N ALA A 124 -20.65 -29.98 -3.93
CA ALA A 124 -19.46 -30.82 -4.04
C ALA A 124 -18.40 -30.26 -3.08
N SER A 125 -18.18 -30.98 -1.98
CA SER A 125 -17.20 -30.65 -0.94
C SER A 125 -15.77 -30.74 -1.48
N LEU A 126 -14.95 -29.74 -1.18
CA LEU A 126 -13.50 -29.78 -1.42
C LEU A 126 -12.86 -30.86 -0.53
N PRO A 127 -12.01 -31.76 -1.06
CA PRO A 127 -11.35 -32.77 -0.24
C PRO A 127 -10.13 -32.18 0.50
N GLY A 128 -10.07 -32.41 1.81
CA GLY A 128 -8.81 -32.37 2.57
C GLY A 128 -8.74 -31.41 3.77
N TYR A 129 -9.71 -31.46 4.69
CA TYR A 129 -9.55 -30.90 6.05
C TYR A 129 -10.19 -31.83 7.07
N ALA A 130 -9.43 -32.83 7.54
CA ALA A 130 -9.69 -33.53 8.79
C ALA A 130 -8.46 -34.39 9.15
N GLU A 131 -7.51 -33.82 9.87
CA GLU A 131 -6.73 -34.60 10.84
C GLU A 131 -6.70 -33.81 12.16
N ALA A 132 -7.36 -34.42 13.15
CA ALA A 132 -7.50 -33.91 14.50
C ALA A 132 -6.14 -33.84 15.20
N VAL A 133 -5.92 -32.75 15.94
CA VAL A 133 -4.74 -32.56 16.78
C VAL A 133 -5.17 -32.68 18.24
N SER A 134 -4.74 -33.75 18.90
CA SER A 134 -4.83 -33.92 20.36
C SER A 134 -3.98 -32.85 21.08
N PRO A 135 -4.41 -32.35 22.25
CA PRO A 135 -3.85 -31.14 22.86
C PRO A 135 -2.70 -31.40 23.85
N GLU A 136 -1.71 -32.21 23.48
CA GLU A 136 -0.50 -32.38 24.31
C GLU A 136 0.77 -32.40 23.41
N ASN A 137 1.66 -31.42 23.60
CA ASN A 137 2.95 -31.19 22.92
C ASN A 137 2.98 -30.76 21.44
N ARG A 138 2.75 -29.47 21.14
CA ARG A 138 3.23 -28.86 19.88
C ARG A 138 3.81 -27.46 20.09
N GLU A 139 5.10 -27.38 20.37
CA GLU A 139 5.95 -26.25 19.96
C GLU A 139 5.69 -25.94 18.47
N PRO A 140 5.61 -24.66 18.04
CA PRO A 140 5.29 -24.32 16.67
C PRO A 140 6.46 -24.74 15.76
N ARG A 141 6.27 -25.84 15.02
CA ARG A 141 7.27 -26.38 14.06
C ARG A 141 7.59 -25.41 12.91
N TYR A 142 6.81 -24.36 12.72
CA TYR A 142 6.96 -23.38 11.66
C TYR A 142 6.90 -21.95 12.22
N ALA A 143 7.64 -21.03 11.61
CA ALA A 143 7.61 -19.60 11.93
C ALA A 143 7.19 -18.79 10.70
N LEU A 144 6.51 -17.65 10.91
CA LEU A 144 6.22 -16.70 9.85
C LEU A 144 7.53 -16.05 9.39
N VAL A 145 7.91 -16.31 8.14
CA VAL A 145 9.14 -15.75 7.52
C VAL A 145 8.83 -14.72 6.44
N GLY A 146 7.57 -14.57 6.09
CA GLY A 146 7.13 -13.65 5.07
C GLY A 146 5.61 -13.56 4.98
N ALA A 147 5.13 -12.52 4.31
CA ALA A 147 3.71 -12.32 4.10
C ALA A 147 3.46 -11.49 2.83
N LEU A 148 2.21 -11.52 2.37
CA LEU A 148 1.71 -10.61 1.35
C LEU A 148 0.24 -10.28 1.62
N TRP A 149 -0.19 -9.10 1.20
CA TRP A 149 -1.61 -8.82 1.04
C TRP A 149 -2.08 -9.33 -0.32
N LEU A 150 -3.17 -10.11 -0.34
CA LEU A 150 -3.81 -10.60 -1.56
C LEU A 150 -5.28 -10.15 -1.58
N GLY A 151 -5.55 -9.06 -2.29
CA GLY A 151 -6.87 -8.45 -2.45
C GLY A 151 -7.18 -8.16 -3.91
N ALA A 152 -7.69 -6.95 -4.19
CA ALA A 152 -7.70 -6.40 -5.55
C ALA A 152 -6.28 -6.07 -6.06
N ASN A 153 -5.35 -5.91 -5.12
CA ASN A 153 -3.91 -5.76 -5.36
C ASN A 153 -3.17 -6.91 -4.69
N CYS A 154 -2.00 -7.22 -5.20
CA CYS A 154 -1.02 -8.06 -4.52
C CYS A 154 0.09 -7.16 -3.98
N VAL A 155 0.26 -7.10 -2.66
CA VAL A 155 1.28 -6.27 -2.02
C VAL A 155 2.19 -7.17 -1.18
N PRO A 156 3.31 -7.65 -1.74
CA PRO A 156 4.31 -8.39 -1.00
C PRO A 156 4.89 -7.56 0.16
N LEU A 157 5.04 -8.19 1.33
CA LEU A 157 5.97 -7.73 2.36
C LEU A 157 7.32 -8.42 2.08
N THR A 158 7.85 -9.15 3.06
CA THR A 158 8.98 -10.06 2.85
C THR A 158 8.51 -11.35 2.19
N ILE A 159 9.19 -11.75 1.11
CA ILE A 159 9.06 -13.08 0.51
C ILE A 159 10.48 -13.62 0.34
N PRO A 160 10.94 -14.56 1.19
CA PRO A 160 12.24 -15.18 1.03
C PRO A 160 12.39 -15.80 -0.36
N ALA A 161 13.59 -15.68 -0.95
CA ALA A 161 13.85 -16.02 -2.35
C ALA A 161 13.48 -17.49 -2.68
N GLU A 162 13.78 -18.40 -1.76
CA GLU A 162 13.48 -19.82 -1.83
C GLU A 162 11.97 -20.13 -1.90
N TYR A 163 11.11 -19.22 -1.43
CA TYR A 163 9.66 -19.40 -1.39
C TYR A 163 8.90 -18.61 -2.47
N GLN A 164 9.56 -17.73 -3.22
CA GLN A 164 8.92 -16.90 -4.26
C GLN A 164 8.14 -17.73 -5.28
N ARG A 165 8.71 -18.85 -5.75
CA ARG A 165 8.03 -19.78 -6.67
C ARG A 165 6.76 -20.37 -6.06
N GLN A 166 6.82 -20.77 -4.79
CA GLN A 166 5.67 -21.39 -4.09
C GLN A 166 4.56 -20.35 -3.87
N VAL A 167 4.93 -19.11 -3.55
CA VAL A 167 3.98 -17.99 -3.42
C VAL A 167 3.34 -17.64 -4.76
N ALA A 168 4.10 -17.57 -5.85
CA ALA A 168 3.53 -17.35 -7.18
C ALA A 168 2.52 -18.44 -7.56
N GLN A 169 2.84 -19.71 -7.29
CA GLN A 169 1.91 -20.82 -7.49
C GLN A 169 0.66 -20.71 -6.61
N TYR A 170 0.79 -20.22 -5.38
CA TYR A 170 -0.35 -19.91 -4.51
C TYR A 170 -1.22 -18.82 -5.14
N VAL A 171 -0.66 -17.70 -5.55
CA VAL A 171 -1.39 -16.58 -6.17
C VAL A 171 -2.16 -17.04 -7.42
N LEU A 172 -1.50 -17.78 -8.32
CA LEU A 172 -2.10 -18.25 -9.57
C LEU A 172 -3.25 -19.25 -9.38
N ARG A 173 -3.17 -20.12 -8.37
CA ARG A 173 -4.23 -21.13 -8.07
C ARG A 173 -5.53 -20.50 -7.60
N HIS A 174 -5.49 -19.28 -7.08
CA HIS A 174 -6.68 -18.62 -6.56
C HIS A 174 -7.41 -17.74 -7.59
N HIS A 175 -6.89 -17.65 -8.83
CA HIS A 175 -7.54 -17.00 -9.97
C HIS A 175 -8.13 -15.62 -9.67
N ARG A 176 -7.48 -14.85 -8.79
CA ARG A 176 -7.93 -13.51 -8.41
C ARG A 176 -7.62 -12.52 -9.52
N ARG A 177 -8.56 -11.63 -9.81
CA ARG A 177 -8.30 -10.45 -10.63
C ARG A 177 -7.47 -9.46 -9.80
N ILE A 178 -6.20 -9.34 -10.15
CA ILE A 178 -5.27 -8.40 -9.53
C ILE A 178 -5.09 -7.23 -10.50
N GLY A 179 -5.32 -6.00 -10.02
CA GLY A 179 -5.11 -4.80 -10.82
C GLY A 179 -3.68 -4.25 -10.75
N SER A 180 -2.97 -4.50 -9.64
CA SER A 180 -1.55 -4.21 -9.53
C SER A 180 -0.80 -5.11 -8.56
N ILE A 181 0.51 -5.24 -8.78
CA ILE A 181 1.47 -5.79 -7.83
C ILE A 181 2.47 -4.69 -7.49
N PHE A 182 2.62 -4.31 -6.22
CA PHE A 182 3.56 -3.26 -5.82
C PHE A 182 4.12 -3.46 -4.42
N GLY A 183 5.25 -2.81 -4.12
CA GLY A 183 5.97 -2.94 -2.85
C GLY A 183 7.49 -2.94 -3.08
N ARG A 184 8.25 -3.48 -2.12
CA ARG A 184 9.71 -3.63 -2.23
C ARG A 184 10.09 -4.38 -3.50
N ARG A 185 11.06 -3.83 -4.25
CA ARG A 185 11.47 -4.33 -5.57
C ARG A 185 11.84 -5.81 -5.55
N GLU A 186 12.58 -6.24 -4.54
CA GLU A 186 13.08 -7.62 -4.41
C GLU A 186 11.91 -8.61 -4.31
N ALA A 187 10.90 -8.29 -3.51
CA ALA A 187 9.73 -9.14 -3.33
C ALA A 187 8.77 -9.09 -4.54
N VAL A 188 8.56 -7.91 -5.13
CA VAL A 188 7.71 -7.73 -6.31
C VAL A 188 8.30 -8.40 -7.54
N MET A 189 9.55 -8.10 -7.88
CA MET A 189 10.22 -8.62 -9.07
C MET A 189 10.51 -10.12 -8.94
N GLY A 190 10.94 -10.58 -7.76
CA GLY A 190 11.14 -12.00 -7.52
C GLY A 190 9.84 -12.81 -7.61
N LEU A 191 8.70 -12.24 -7.19
CA LEU A 191 7.39 -12.84 -7.42
C LEU A 191 7.01 -12.78 -8.92
N TRP A 192 7.28 -11.66 -9.58
CA TRP A 192 6.92 -11.42 -10.98
C TRP A 192 7.59 -12.37 -11.96
N GLU A 193 8.85 -12.75 -11.71
CA GLU A 193 9.58 -13.75 -12.50
C GLU A 193 8.76 -15.04 -12.74
N TYR A 194 7.98 -15.46 -11.74
CA TYR A 194 7.14 -16.65 -11.82
C TYR A 194 5.70 -16.38 -12.27
N LEU A 195 5.21 -15.14 -12.12
CA LEU A 195 3.86 -14.75 -12.50
C LEU A 195 3.74 -14.31 -13.97
N ALA A 196 4.82 -13.74 -14.54
CA ALA A 196 4.81 -13.04 -15.83
C ALA A 196 4.25 -13.88 -17.00
N GLN A 197 4.51 -15.18 -17.00
CA GLN A 197 4.08 -16.08 -18.07
C GLN A 197 2.59 -16.47 -17.97
N ARG A 198 1.95 -16.28 -16.81
CA ARG A 198 0.61 -16.82 -16.51
C ARG A 198 -0.42 -15.76 -16.13
N MET A 199 0.02 -14.54 -15.87
CA MET A 199 -0.86 -13.38 -15.68
C MET A 199 -1.12 -12.66 -17.01
N PRO A 200 -2.20 -11.85 -17.10
CA PRO A 200 -2.41 -10.96 -18.23
C PRO A 200 -1.17 -10.09 -18.50
N THR A 201 -0.94 -9.70 -19.75
CA THR A 201 0.14 -8.77 -20.08
C THR A 201 -0.08 -7.45 -19.35
N PRO A 202 0.86 -7.00 -18.50
CA PRO A 202 0.75 -5.71 -17.86
C PRO A 202 0.86 -4.60 -18.91
N PHE A 203 0.09 -3.52 -18.74
CA PHE A 203 0.23 -2.36 -19.62
C PHE A 203 1.40 -1.46 -19.24
N ASP A 204 1.93 -1.61 -18.03
CA ASP A 204 3.12 -0.88 -17.55
C ASP A 204 3.84 -1.69 -16.46
N VAL A 205 5.18 -1.73 -16.53
CA VAL A 205 6.06 -2.40 -15.57
C VAL A 205 7.12 -1.39 -15.14
N ARG A 206 7.03 -0.98 -13.88
CA ARG A 206 7.90 0.01 -13.24
C ARG A 206 8.86 -0.73 -12.32
N GLU A 207 9.96 -1.21 -12.89
CA GLU A 207 10.91 -2.06 -12.15
C GLU A 207 11.74 -1.29 -11.12
N ASP A 208 11.93 0.01 -11.31
CA ASP A 208 12.77 0.85 -10.46
C ASP A 208 12.04 2.13 -10.09
N GLN A 209 11.54 2.17 -8.86
CA GLN A 209 10.92 3.34 -8.27
C GLN A 209 11.60 3.65 -6.93
N PRO A 210 12.59 4.58 -6.89
CA PRO A 210 13.20 4.99 -5.63
C PRO A 210 12.18 5.31 -4.55
N LEU A 211 12.25 4.60 -3.42
CA LEU A 211 11.53 4.90 -2.20
C LEU A 211 12.35 5.92 -1.42
N LEU A 212 11.75 7.09 -1.22
CA LEU A 212 12.38 8.24 -0.58
C LEU A 212 11.70 8.51 0.76
N GLU A 213 12.49 8.88 1.75
CA GLU A 213 12.03 9.40 3.04
C GLU A 213 12.55 10.83 3.23
N LEU A 214 11.82 11.63 3.99
CA LEU A 214 12.24 12.96 4.39
C LEU A 214 12.70 12.90 5.86
N PRO A 215 14.02 12.85 6.13
CA PRO A 215 14.53 12.69 7.49
C PRO A 215 14.07 13.82 8.42
N GLU A 216 13.73 13.49 9.66
CA GLU A 216 13.17 14.44 10.64
C GLU A 216 14.06 15.68 10.85
N TYR A 217 15.38 15.50 10.84
CA TYR A 217 16.36 16.58 11.02
C TYR A 217 16.43 17.58 9.86
N VAL A 218 15.82 17.30 8.71
CA VAL A 218 15.80 18.23 7.58
C VAL A 218 14.91 19.43 7.94
N ASP A 219 15.52 20.60 8.11
CA ASP A 219 14.79 21.85 8.29
C ASP A 219 14.29 22.39 6.94
N LEU A 220 12.98 22.59 6.86
CA LEU A 220 12.30 23.09 5.66
C LEU A 220 11.85 24.55 5.80
N THR A 221 12.12 25.19 6.94
CA THR A 221 11.58 26.52 7.29
C THR A 221 11.97 27.57 6.26
N GLU A 222 13.26 27.67 5.92
CA GLU A 222 13.72 28.63 4.91
C GLU A 222 13.05 28.39 3.55
N LEU A 223 12.91 27.14 3.11
CA LEU A 223 12.26 26.81 1.84
C LEU A 223 10.76 27.13 1.85
N ALA A 224 10.08 26.86 2.97
CA ALA A 224 8.65 27.05 3.14
C ALA A 224 8.24 28.52 3.27
N ASP A 225 9.15 29.38 3.76
CA ASP A 225 8.91 30.82 3.93
C ASP A 225 9.23 31.66 2.70
N ARG A 226 9.81 31.06 1.65
CA ARG A 226 10.03 31.75 0.36
C ARG A 226 8.72 32.27 -0.21
N GLU A 227 8.81 33.44 -0.83
CA GLU A 227 7.68 34.09 -1.48
C GLU A 227 7.12 33.19 -2.59
N LEU A 228 5.78 33.08 -2.65
CA LEU A 228 5.07 32.35 -3.71
C LEU A 228 4.71 33.24 -4.90
N ARG A 229 4.68 34.56 -4.71
CA ARG A 229 4.41 35.54 -5.77
C ARG A 229 5.52 35.50 -6.82
N ARG A 230 5.14 35.53 -8.09
CA ARG A 230 6.04 35.55 -9.24
C ARG A 230 5.57 36.66 -10.20
N PRO A 231 6.20 37.84 -10.17
CA PRO A 231 5.78 38.97 -11.00
C PRO A 231 5.69 38.67 -12.50
N ASN A 232 6.56 37.77 -12.99
CA ASN A 232 6.62 37.37 -14.40
C ASN A 232 5.78 36.11 -14.72
N LEU A 233 4.99 35.60 -13.77
CA LEU A 233 4.10 34.47 -14.01
C LEU A 233 2.92 34.94 -14.88
N THR A 234 2.70 34.24 -15.98
CA THR A 234 1.61 34.54 -16.94
C THR A 234 0.25 34.00 -16.49
N ALA A 235 0.21 33.18 -15.44
CA ALA A 235 -0.99 32.67 -14.79
C ALA A 235 -1.34 33.48 -13.53
N PRO A 236 -2.57 33.36 -12.99
CA PRO A 236 -2.95 34.02 -11.74
C PRO A 236 -2.01 33.66 -10.58
N GLN A 237 -1.75 34.60 -9.68
CA GLN A 237 -0.80 34.39 -8.59
C GLN A 237 -1.33 33.37 -7.58
N ILE A 238 -0.43 32.68 -6.88
CA ILE A 238 -0.80 31.79 -5.77
C ILE A 238 -1.25 32.66 -4.60
N ALA A 239 -2.51 32.50 -4.19
CA ALA A 239 -3.17 33.37 -3.20
C ALA A 239 -2.74 33.06 -1.77
N GLU A 240 -2.54 31.77 -1.47
CA GLU A 240 -2.29 31.27 -0.12
C GLU A 240 -1.18 30.22 -0.08
N LYS A 241 -0.52 30.11 1.08
CA LYS A 241 0.37 28.99 1.40
C LYS A 241 -0.41 27.66 1.30
N VAL A 242 0.32 26.55 1.10
CA VAL A 242 -0.29 25.23 1.11
C VAL A 242 -1.12 25.03 2.39
N ARG A 243 -2.27 24.38 2.26
CA ARG A 243 -3.17 24.03 3.37
C ARG A 243 -3.88 22.70 3.12
N TRP A 244 -4.50 22.15 4.15
CA TRP A 244 -5.45 21.05 3.99
C TRP A 244 -6.62 21.46 3.07
N ALA A 245 -7.03 20.53 2.21
CA ALA A 245 -8.14 20.71 1.30
C ALA A 245 -9.46 20.82 2.07
N ARG A 246 -10.37 21.63 1.52
CA ARG A 246 -11.71 21.91 2.03
C ARG A 246 -12.74 21.39 1.04
N THR A 247 -13.98 21.20 1.48
CA THR A 247 -15.08 20.79 0.59
C THR A 247 -15.29 21.78 -0.57
N SER A 248 -14.99 23.07 -0.37
CA SER A 248 -15.06 24.09 -1.43
C SER A 248 -14.05 23.88 -2.56
N ASP A 249 -12.93 23.20 -2.30
CA ASP A 249 -11.91 22.95 -3.32
C ASP A 249 -12.31 21.81 -4.27
N ARG A 250 -13.33 21.02 -3.91
CA ARG A 250 -13.67 19.73 -4.54
C ARG A 250 -13.66 19.75 -6.06
N GLN A 251 -14.37 20.70 -6.69
CA GLN A 251 -14.47 20.75 -8.16
C GLN A 251 -13.10 21.01 -8.81
N SER A 252 -12.33 21.91 -8.21
CA SER A 252 -11.00 22.30 -8.68
C SER A 252 -9.97 21.19 -8.46
N LEU A 253 -10.02 20.56 -7.27
CA LEU A 253 -9.19 19.44 -6.87
C LEU A 253 -9.44 18.19 -7.75
N LEU A 254 -10.70 17.91 -8.10
CA LEU A 254 -11.01 16.81 -9.02
C LEU A 254 -10.32 17.02 -10.37
N ARG A 255 -10.38 18.22 -10.94
CA ARG A 255 -9.68 18.55 -12.20
C ARG A 255 -8.17 18.39 -12.08
N ALA A 256 -7.58 18.89 -10.99
CA ALA A 256 -6.14 18.73 -10.72
C ALA A 256 -5.74 17.25 -10.59
N SER A 257 -6.57 16.44 -9.92
CA SER A 257 -6.32 15.01 -9.72
C SER A 257 -6.43 14.23 -11.02
N VAL A 258 -7.44 14.52 -11.86
CA VAL A 258 -7.59 13.95 -13.20
C VAL A 258 -6.40 14.32 -14.09
N ALA A 259 -5.99 15.60 -14.10
CA ALA A 259 -4.85 16.06 -14.89
C ALA A 259 -3.57 15.32 -14.47
N MET A 260 -3.28 15.29 -13.16
CA MET A 260 -2.15 14.55 -12.60
C MET A 260 -2.15 13.08 -13.00
N PHE A 261 -3.28 12.38 -12.84
CA PHE A 261 -3.39 10.97 -13.17
C PHE A 261 -3.16 10.75 -14.67
N THR A 262 -3.75 11.60 -15.51
CA THR A 262 -3.62 11.51 -16.96
C THR A 262 -2.17 11.73 -17.41
N GLU A 263 -1.46 12.70 -16.82
CA GLU A 263 -0.04 12.94 -17.08
C GLU A 263 0.86 11.76 -16.68
N GLU A 264 0.56 11.11 -15.55
CA GLU A 264 1.37 10.02 -14.96
C GLU A 264 1.08 8.64 -15.59
N VAL A 265 -0.16 8.38 -15.98
CA VAL A 265 -0.63 7.05 -16.41
C VAL A 265 -1.00 7.02 -17.90
N GLY A 266 -1.23 8.17 -18.53
CA GLY A 266 -1.50 8.27 -19.96
C GLY A 266 -2.97 8.08 -20.37
N TYR A 267 -3.91 8.01 -19.42
CA TYR A 267 -5.35 7.98 -19.72
C TYR A 267 -6.17 8.71 -18.65
N ASP A 268 -7.37 9.18 -19.03
CA ASP A 268 -8.30 9.85 -18.12
C ASP A 268 -8.98 8.82 -17.18
N PRO A 269 -8.81 8.90 -15.85
CA PRO A 269 -9.42 7.97 -14.91
C PRO A 269 -10.95 8.01 -14.94
N MET A 270 -11.54 9.14 -15.33
CA MET A 270 -12.99 9.34 -15.43
C MET A 270 -13.64 8.51 -16.55
N THR A 271 -12.85 8.02 -17.52
CA THR A 271 -13.36 7.14 -18.58
C THR A 271 -13.60 5.70 -18.10
N ARG A 272 -12.97 5.29 -17.01
CA ARG A 272 -13.04 3.92 -16.48
C ARG A 272 -13.97 3.81 -15.27
N ASP A 273 -13.81 4.70 -14.29
CA ASP A 273 -14.60 4.68 -13.06
C ASP A 273 -14.80 6.10 -12.49
N PRO A 274 -15.64 6.92 -13.14
CA PRO A 274 -15.83 8.31 -12.71
C PRO A 274 -16.43 8.43 -11.31
N ALA A 275 -17.32 7.51 -10.93
CA ALA A 275 -17.95 7.52 -9.61
C ALA A 275 -16.98 7.10 -8.50
N GLY A 276 -16.21 6.02 -8.69
CA GLY A 276 -15.21 5.57 -7.73
C GLY A 276 -14.05 6.54 -7.60
N TYR A 277 -13.55 7.09 -8.72
CA TYR A 277 -12.49 8.08 -8.69
C TYR A 277 -12.90 9.36 -7.95
N THR A 278 -14.10 9.89 -8.25
CA THR A 278 -14.63 11.06 -7.55
C THR A 278 -14.82 10.79 -6.05
N ARG A 279 -15.39 9.64 -5.70
CA ARG A 279 -15.59 9.23 -4.31
C ARG A 279 -14.26 9.20 -3.54
N ARG A 280 -13.20 8.63 -4.13
CA ARG A 280 -11.88 8.63 -3.51
C ARG A 280 -11.37 10.03 -3.20
N ILE A 281 -11.45 10.96 -4.15
CA ILE A 281 -10.99 12.33 -3.93
C ILE A 281 -11.79 13.00 -2.80
N ASP A 282 -13.11 12.77 -2.77
CA ASP A 282 -13.98 13.27 -1.71
C ASP A 282 -13.61 12.69 -0.33
N ASP A 283 -13.23 11.42 -0.28
CA ASP A 283 -12.90 10.76 0.97
C ASP A 283 -11.49 11.08 1.49
N LEU A 284 -10.50 11.24 0.60
CA LEU A 284 -9.18 11.79 0.96
C LEU A 284 -9.31 13.21 1.50
N THR A 285 -10.15 14.04 0.87
CA THR A 285 -10.45 15.39 1.34
C THR A 285 -11.11 15.36 2.72
N ARG A 286 -12.17 14.56 2.90
CA ARG A 286 -12.93 14.48 4.16
C ARG A 286 -12.13 13.89 5.31
N SER A 287 -11.20 12.99 5.03
CA SER A 287 -10.31 12.37 6.04
C SER A 287 -9.09 13.23 6.39
N GLY A 288 -9.00 14.45 5.83
CA GLY A 288 -7.88 15.36 6.08
C GLY A 288 -6.56 14.76 5.57
N ARG A 289 -6.59 14.22 4.35
CA ARG A 289 -5.44 13.58 3.69
C ARG A 289 -5.00 14.27 2.40
N THR A 290 -5.64 15.36 2.00
CA THR A 290 -5.23 16.12 0.79
C THR A 290 -4.76 17.50 1.17
N LEU A 291 -3.64 17.93 0.61
CA LEU A 291 -3.14 19.29 0.70
C LEU A 291 -3.19 19.97 -0.66
N VAL A 292 -3.48 21.27 -0.66
CA VAL A 292 -3.60 22.10 -1.85
C VAL A 292 -2.95 23.47 -1.66
N ALA A 293 -2.50 24.09 -2.74
CA ALA A 293 -2.42 25.54 -2.86
C ALA A 293 -3.33 26.00 -3.98
N VAL A 294 -3.96 27.16 -3.80
CA VAL A 294 -4.88 27.74 -4.78
C VAL A 294 -4.39 29.10 -5.24
N ASN A 295 -4.74 29.47 -6.46
CA ASN A 295 -4.48 30.80 -7.00
C ASN A 295 -5.58 31.80 -6.63
N ASP A 296 -5.39 33.07 -7.01
CA ASP A 296 -6.33 34.17 -6.73
C ASP A 296 -7.73 33.97 -7.34
N GLU A 297 -7.90 33.00 -8.24
CA GLU A 297 -9.18 32.61 -8.84
C GLU A 297 -9.82 31.38 -8.17
N GLY A 298 -9.23 30.88 -7.08
CA GLY A 298 -9.70 29.67 -6.39
C GLY A 298 -9.41 28.36 -7.14
N VAL A 299 -8.48 28.38 -8.10
CA VAL A 299 -8.06 27.18 -8.83
C VAL A 299 -6.96 26.46 -8.04
N VAL A 300 -7.10 25.14 -7.86
CA VAL A 300 -6.05 24.29 -7.25
C VAL A 300 -4.90 24.18 -8.24
N VAL A 301 -3.75 24.72 -7.85
CA VAL A 301 -2.55 24.77 -8.71
C VAL A 301 -1.45 23.86 -8.20
N PHE A 302 -1.50 23.47 -6.93
CA PHE A 302 -0.64 22.43 -6.37
C PHE A 302 -1.50 21.48 -5.55
N LYS A 303 -1.19 20.19 -5.61
CA LYS A 303 -1.77 19.22 -4.68
C LYS A 303 -0.84 18.06 -4.37
N THR A 304 -1.07 17.45 -3.21
CA THR A 304 -0.51 16.15 -2.82
C THR A 304 -1.48 15.45 -1.88
N ASP A 305 -1.51 14.11 -1.89
CA ASP A 305 -2.31 13.33 -0.93
C ASP A 305 -1.42 12.50 -0.01
N LEU A 306 -1.93 12.18 1.18
CA LEU A 306 -1.46 11.08 2.00
C LEU A 306 -2.12 9.80 1.51
N GLY A 307 -1.43 9.08 0.64
CA GLY A 307 -1.94 7.84 0.04
C GLY A 307 -2.03 6.70 1.05
N LEU A 308 -1.08 6.65 1.97
CA LEU A 308 -1.06 5.75 3.11
C LEU A 308 -0.71 6.55 4.37
N ALA A 309 -1.32 6.21 5.50
CA ALA A 309 -0.95 6.80 6.79
C ALA A 309 -1.29 5.89 7.97
N HIS A 310 -0.30 5.56 8.78
CA HIS A 310 -0.44 4.71 9.96
C HIS A 310 0.63 5.04 11.00
N GLY A 311 0.25 5.07 12.28
CA GLY A 311 1.13 5.51 13.36
C GLY A 311 1.71 6.90 13.07
N ASP A 312 3.03 7.01 13.18
CA ASP A 312 3.80 8.24 12.94
C ASP A 312 4.22 8.42 11.48
N ALA A 313 3.85 7.50 10.59
CA ALA A 313 4.30 7.47 9.20
C ALA A 313 3.18 7.75 8.20
N CYS A 314 3.52 8.45 7.13
CA CYS A 314 2.68 8.59 5.96
C CYS A 314 3.47 8.47 4.65
N GLN A 315 2.77 8.13 3.58
CA GLN A 315 3.32 8.10 2.23
C GLN A 315 2.58 9.09 1.34
N LEU A 316 3.30 10.07 0.83
CA LEU A 316 2.78 11.05 -0.11
C LEU A 316 2.60 10.39 -1.47
N GLN A 317 1.51 10.75 -2.13
CA GLN A 317 1.23 10.35 -3.50
C GLN A 317 0.72 11.55 -4.30
N GLY A 318 0.99 11.50 -5.60
CA GLY A 318 0.41 12.47 -6.52
C GLY A 318 0.80 13.90 -6.20
N VAL A 319 2.10 14.15 -6.04
CA VAL A 319 2.65 15.51 -5.96
C VAL A 319 2.54 16.13 -7.35
N TRP A 320 1.70 17.15 -7.47
CA TRP A 320 1.39 17.76 -8.75
C TRP A 320 1.41 19.27 -8.65
N LEU A 321 2.00 19.90 -9.67
CA LEU A 321 1.97 21.34 -9.90
C LEU A 321 1.39 21.58 -11.29
N HIS A 322 0.41 22.48 -11.36
CA HIS A 322 -0.27 22.86 -12.59
C HIS A 322 0.76 23.31 -13.65
N PRO A 323 0.67 22.86 -14.91
CA PRO A 323 1.68 23.12 -15.94
C PRO A 323 2.09 24.60 -16.08
N ALA A 324 1.14 25.52 -16.01
CA ALA A 324 1.40 26.97 -16.10
C ALA A 324 2.29 27.55 -14.97
N TYR A 325 2.51 26.81 -13.87
CA TYR A 325 3.31 27.22 -12.72
C TYR A 325 4.69 26.54 -12.70
N ARG A 326 4.96 25.61 -13.65
CA ARG A 326 6.24 24.91 -13.76
C ARG A 326 7.34 25.84 -14.29
N GLY A 327 8.60 25.55 -13.97
CA GLY A 327 9.74 26.38 -14.36
C GLY A 327 9.91 27.66 -13.54
N GLN A 328 9.00 27.98 -12.62
CA GLN A 328 9.01 29.23 -11.82
C GLN A 328 9.68 29.06 -10.44
N GLY A 329 10.33 27.92 -10.18
CA GLY A 329 10.93 27.62 -8.88
C GLY A 329 9.92 27.49 -7.72
N LEU A 330 8.63 27.26 -8.00
CA LEU A 330 7.56 27.17 -6.99
C LEU A 330 7.48 25.80 -6.30
N ALA A 331 7.81 24.73 -7.00
CA ALA A 331 7.64 23.37 -6.50
C ALA A 331 8.38 23.08 -5.17
N PRO A 332 9.66 23.51 -4.97
CA PRO A 332 10.36 23.27 -3.70
C PRO A 332 9.66 23.92 -2.50
N THR A 333 9.20 25.17 -2.65
CA THR A 333 8.50 25.90 -1.59
C THR A 333 7.15 25.27 -1.26
N LEU A 334 6.36 24.90 -2.28
CA LEU A 334 5.06 24.28 -2.08
C LEU A 334 5.19 22.89 -1.43
N LEU A 335 6.17 22.08 -1.86
CA LEU A 335 6.44 20.79 -1.23
C LEU A 335 6.93 20.97 0.21
N ALA A 336 7.81 21.94 0.48
CA ALA A 336 8.27 22.23 1.83
C ALA A 336 7.13 22.64 2.77
N GLN A 337 6.22 23.53 2.32
CA GLN A 337 5.02 23.92 3.07
C GLN A 337 4.12 22.70 3.34
N ALA A 338 3.89 21.86 2.33
CA ALA A 338 3.11 20.63 2.50
C ALA A 338 3.75 19.70 3.54
N SER A 339 5.05 19.44 3.42
CA SER A 339 5.79 18.58 4.33
C SER A 339 5.78 19.09 5.77
N GLN A 340 5.92 20.39 6.01
CA GLN A 340 5.80 20.97 7.35
C GLN A 340 4.42 20.75 7.96
N LEU A 341 3.34 20.95 7.19
CA LEU A 341 1.98 20.71 7.67
C LEU A 341 1.74 19.23 7.99
N ILE A 342 2.25 18.32 7.16
CA ILE A 342 2.10 16.88 7.34
C ILE A 342 2.85 16.42 8.59
N ARG A 343 4.07 16.95 8.82
CA ARG A 343 4.91 16.62 10.00
C ARG A 343 4.25 16.88 11.34
N THR A 344 3.30 17.80 11.41
CA THR A 344 2.53 18.04 12.64
C THR A 344 1.68 16.83 13.06
N ARG A 345 1.38 15.93 12.13
CA ARG A 345 0.59 14.70 12.34
C ARG A 345 1.40 13.41 12.12
N PHE A 346 2.34 13.43 11.19
CA PHE A 346 3.15 12.27 10.80
C PHE A 346 4.62 12.70 10.69
N PRO A 347 5.45 12.48 11.72
CA PRO A 347 6.87 12.83 11.67
C PRO A 347 7.64 12.14 10.53
N GLN A 348 7.26 10.91 10.16
CA GLN A 348 7.91 10.13 9.10
C GLN A 348 7.15 10.28 7.78
N LEU A 349 7.79 10.92 6.80
CA LEU A 349 7.22 11.14 5.46
C LEU A 349 7.98 10.30 4.46
N SER A 350 7.25 9.55 3.64
CA SER A 350 7.82 8.80 2.52
C SER A 350 7.10 9.10 1.21
N LEU A 351 7.73 8.78 0.10
CA LEU A 351 7.10 8.69 -1.22
C LEU A 351 7.94 7.76 -2.09
N TYR A 352 7.39 7.22 -3.16
CA TYR A 352 8.20 6.61 -4.20
C TYR A 352 7.94 7.28 -5.54
N VAL A 353 8.96 7.28 -6.39
CA VAL A 353 8.97 8.02 -7.66
C VAL A 353 9.55 7.13 -8.74
N ASN A 354 9.04 7.19 -9.97
CA ASN A 354 9.64 6.45 -11.08
C ASN A 354 11.07 6.95 -11.35
N SER A 355 12.01 6.03 -11.55
CA SER A 355 13.43 6.38 -11.77
C SER A 355 13.64 7.32 -12.97
N TYR A 356 12.79 7.21 -13.99
CA TYR A 356 12.79 8.05 -15.19
C TYR A 356 12.24 9.47 -14.97
N ASN A 357 11.54 9.76 -13.88
CA ASN A 357 11.03 11.11 -13.57
C ASN A 357 12.14 11.96 -12.94
N THR A 358 13.14 12.29 -13.76
CA THR A 358 14.34 13.03 -13.33
C THR A 358 14.01 14.41 -12.74
N VAL A 359 12.96 15.07 -13.23
CA VAL A 359 12.49 16.37 -12.72
C VAL A 359 11.97 16.26 -11.29
N ALA A 360 11.12 15.26 -11.00
CA ALA A 360 10.62 15.02 -9.65
C ALA A 360 11.74 14.57 -8.71
N ARG A 361 12.64 13.70 -9.17
CA ARG A 361 13.82 13.29 -8.39
C ARG A 361 14.70 14.47 -8.00
N ALA A 362 14.96 15.39 -8.93
CA ALA A 362 15.71 16.61 -8.64
C ALA A 362 14.96 17.53 -7.66
N LEU A 363 13.63 17.59 -7.71
CA LEU A 363 12.82 18.29 -6.70
C LEU A 363 13.03 17.68 -5.31
N TYR A 364 12.83 16.36 -5.18
CA TYR A 364 12.94 15.67 -3.89
C TYR A 364 14.33 15.79 -3.28
N GLN A 365 15.38 15.66 -4.09
CA GLN A 365 16.76 15.87 -3.63
C GLN A 365 16.98 17.30 -3.10
N ARG A 366 16.48 18.33 -3.79
CA ARG A 366 16.61 19.74 -3.35
C ARG A 366 15.81 20.04 -2.07
N THR A 367 14.77 19.27 -1.79
CA THR A 367 13.95 19.40 -0.57
C THR A 367 14.37 18.39 0.50
N GLY A 368 15.57 17.80 0.40
CA GLY A 368 16.18 16.97 1.46
C GLY A 368 15.70 15.52 1.57
N TRP A 369 14.97 15.01 0.59
CA TRP A 369 14.54 13.61 0.59
C TRP A 369 15.70 12.69 0.24
N GLN A 370 15.73 11.51 0.87
CA GLN A 370 16.80 10.53 0.76
C GLN A 370 16.23 9.18 0.36
N GLN A 371 16.90 8.48 -0.55
CA GLN A 371 16.48 7.14 -0.96
C GLN A 371 16.83 6.13 0.13
N THR A 372 15.82 5.42 0.65
CA THR A 372 15.96 4.36 1.66
C THR A 372 15.63 2.97 1.11
N GLY A 373 15.25 2.92 -0.17
CA GLY A 373 15.22 1.68 -0.95
C GLY A 373 14.59 1.87 -2.32
N THR A 374 14.06 0.78 -2.86
CA THR A 374 13.45 0.78 -4.18
C THR A 374 12.17 -0.05 -4.15
N PHE A 375 11.13 0.52 -4.72
CA PHE A 375 9.87 -0.15 -5.01
C PHE A 375 9.82 -0.57 -6.48
N SER A 376 8.92 -1.51 -6.77
CA SER A 376 8.47 -1.80 -8.13
C SER A 376 6.95 -1.86 -8.16
N THR A 377 6.37 -1.55 -9.32
CA THR A 377 4.93 -1.63 -9.57
C THR A 377 4.65 -2.26 -10.93
N ILE A 378 3.73 -3.22 -10.98
CA ILE A 378 3.22 -3.87 -12.19
C ILE A 378 1.72 -3.58 -12.30
N LEU A 379 1.25 -3.13 -13.47
CA LEU A 379 -0.12 -2.65 -13.67
C LEU A 379 -0.87 -3.43 -14.78
N PHE A 380 -2.13 -3.85 -14.52
CA PHE A 380 -2.95 -4.70 -15.42
C PHE A 380 -4.25 -4.07 -15.97
#